data_AF-A0AA37EI38-F1
#
_entry.id   AF-A0AA37EI38-F1
#
_cell.length_a   1.000
_cell.length_b   1.000
_cell.length_c   1.000
_cell.angle_alpha   90.00
_cell.angle_beta   90.00
_cell.angle_gamma   90.00
#
_symmetry.space_group_name_H-M   'P 1'
#
loop_
_entity.id
_entity.type
_entity.pdbx_description
1 polymer ?
#
loop_
_entity_poly.entity_id
_entity_poly.type
_entity_poly.pdbx_seq_one_letter_code
_entity_poly.pdbx_strand_id
1 'polypeptide(L)'
;MGARICLQTASHIIISEFLEMSRNFSPGSRQAPVYSVIALSRQAFCSYTFFIFSQRKDGENVAECYKTIEYPDRKAIAALYAAGAKAGQIAKEIGVAPRTIYAELKRGREGDKLDKNFRPSYDADLAQKRAQESLRRRGRRKGGPAE
;
A
#
# COMPACT_ATOMS: atom_id res chain seq x y z
N MET A 1 -11.08 -28.67 7.09
CA MET A 1 -10.06 -28.87 6.03
C MET A 1 -10.65 -29.05 4.61
N GLY A 2 -11.93 -28.73 4.35
CA GLY A 2 -12.59 -29.06 3.08
C GLY A 2 -12.62 -27.98 1.98
N ALA A 3 -12.35 -26.71 2.27
CA ALA A 3 -12.57 -25.62 1.30
C ALA A 3 -11.38 -25.34 0.35
N ARG A 4 -10.14 -25.71 0.73
CA ARG A 4 -8.94 -25.43 -0.09
C ARG A 4 -8.73 -26.41 -1.24
N ILE A 5 -9.26 -27.64 -1.13
CA ILE A 5 -9.08 -28.68 -2.14
C ILE A 5 -9.98 -28.42 -3.36
N CYS A 6 -11.17 -27.83 -3.15
CA CYS A 6 -12.14 -27.58 -4.21
C CYS A 6 -11.73 -26.44 -5.17
N LEU A 7 -10.91 -25.49 -4.71
CA LEU A 7 -10.41 -24.38 -5.52
C LEU A 7 -9.27 -24.82 -6.46
N GLN A 8 -8.43 -25.78 -6.03
CA GLN A 8 -7.31 -26.26 -6.84
C GLN A 8 -7.78 -27.15 -8.02
N THR A 9 -8.86 -27.92 -7.83
CA THR A 9 -9.43 -28.76 -8.89
C THR A 9 -10.18 -27.94 -9.94
N ALA A 10 -10.88 -26.87 -9.55
CA ALA A 10 -11.57 -25.97 -10.46
C ALA A 10 -10.59 -25.22 -11.40
N SER A 11 -9.41 -24.83 -10.91
CA SER A 11 -8.41 -24.17 -11.76
C SER A 11 -7.79 -25.09 -12.82
N HIS A 12 -7.66 -26.39 -12.53
CA HIS A 12 -7.04 -27.35 -13.46
C HIS A 12 -7.99 -27.70 -14.62
N ILE A 13 -9.30 -27.78 -14.35
CA ILE A 13 -10.34 -28.06 -15.35
C ILE A 13 -10.40 -26.94 -16.41
N ILE A 14 -10.33 -25.67 -15.98
CA ILE A 14 -10.39 -24.51 -16.88
C ILE A 14 -9.17 -24.43 -17.82
N ILE A 15 -7.98 -24.85 -17.37
CA ILE A 15 -6.77 -24.83 -18.19
C ILE A 15 -6.79 -25.96 -19.23
N SER A 16 -7.28 -27.15 -18.87
CA SER A 16 -7.41 -28.28 -19.82
C SER A 16 -8.44 -27.98 -20.91
N GLU A 17 -9.58 -27.39 -20.56
CA GLU A 17 -10.66 -27.09 -21.50
C GLU A 17 -10.25 -26.00 -22.51
N PHE A 18 -9.47 -25.01 -22.08
CA PHE A 18 -8.89 -23.99 -22.95
C PHE A 18 -7.88 -24.57 -23.96
N LEU A 19 -7.09 -25.56 -23.56
CA LEU A 19 -6.12 -26.23 -24.44
C LEU A 19 -6.79 -27.17 -25.44
N GLU A 20 -7.92 -27.78 -25.07
CA GLU A 20 -8.71 -28.68 -25.92
C GLU A 20 -9.53 -27.89 -26.97
N MET A 21 -10.05 -26.72 -26.59
CA MET A 21 -10.70 -25.76 -27.49
C MET A 21 -9.75 -25.26 -28.60
N SER A 22 -8.45 -25.21 -28.32
CA SER A 22 -7.41 -24.76 -29.27
C SER A 22 -7.04 -25.81 -30.33
N ARG A 23 -7.32 -27.09 -30.09
CA ARG A 23 -6.95 -28.20 -31.01
C ARG A 23 -7.99 -28.47 -32.10
N ASN A 24 -9.22 -28.00 -31.95
CA ASN A 24 -10.33 -28.27 -32.87
C ASN A 24 -10.67 -27.10 -33.81
N PHE A 25 -9.78 -26.09 -33.91
CA PHE A 25 -10.00 -24.94 -34.78
C PHE A 25 -9.67 -25.26 -36.24
N SER A 26 -10.68 -25.71 -36.99
CA SER A 26 -10.64 -25.85 -38.45
C SER A 26 -11.09 -24.53 -39.11
N PRO A 27 -10.28 -23.86 -39.96
CA PRO A 27 -10.63 -22.57 -40.53
C PRO A 27 -11.52 -22.78 -41.75
N GLY A 28 -12.83 -22.87 -41.55
CA GLY A 28 -13.72 -23.27 -42.64
C GLY A 28 -15.20 -23.02 -42.42
N SER A 29 -15.62 -21.88 -41.86
CA SER A 29 -17.02 -21.44 -41.99
C SER A 29 -17.17 -19.95 -41.68
N ARG A 30 -17.89 -19.26 -42.57
CA ARG A 30 -18.30 -17.86 -42.45
C ARG A 30 -19.21 -17.71 -41.22
N GLN A 31 -19.09 -16.56 -40.55
CA GLN A 31 -19.83 -16.09 -39.35
C GLN A 31 -19.19 -16.49 -38.01
N ALA A 32 -18.24 -15.66 -37.57
CA ALA A 32 -17.82 -15.60 -36.16
C ALA A 32 -18.60 -14.47 -35.47
N PRO A 33 -19.44 -14.75 -34.46
CA PRO A 33 -20.00 -13.70 -33.64
C PRO A 33 -18.87 -13.12 -32.79
N VAL A 34 -18.53 -11.85 -33.04
CA VAL A 34 -17.60 -11.00 -32.27
C VAL A 34 -17.86 -11.01 -30.74
N TYR A 35 -18.98 -11.60 -30.29
CA TYR A 35 -19.35 -11.79 -28.89
C TYR A 35 -18.58 -12.90 -28.14
N SER A 36 -17.97 -13.89 -28.80
CA SER A 36 -17.29 -14.99 -28.09
C SER A 36 -15.89 -14.61 -27.57
N VAL A 37 -15.10 -13.90 -28.37
CA VAL A 37 -13.75 -13.40 -28.01
C VAL A 37 -13.78 -12.28 -26.96
N ILE A 38 -14.86 -11.47 -26.95
CA ILE A 38 -15.06 -10.39 -25.96
C ILE A 38 -15.61 -10.93 -24.62
N ALA A 39 -16.41 -12.00 -24.65
CA ALA A 39 -16.91 -12.63 -23.43
C ALA A 39 -15.81 -13.40 -22.67
N LEU A 40 -14.93 -14.10 -23.37
CA LEU A 40 -13.78 -14.80 -22.79
C LEU A 40 -12.75 -13.84 -22.17
N SER A 41 -12.65 -12.62 -22.69
CA SER A 41 -11.75 -11.60 -22.14
C SER A 41 -12.26 -11.00 -20.84
N ARG A 42 -13.58 -10.86 -20.62
CA ARG A 42 -14.12 -10.40 -19.31
C ARG A 42 -13.92 -11.45 -18.21
N GLN A 43 -14.09 -12.74 -18.52
CA GLN A 43 -13.84 -13.83 -17.57
C GLN A 43 -12.35 -13.93 -17.18
N ALA A 44 -11.46 -13.79 -18.17
CA ALA A 44 -10.01 -13.80 -17.96
C ALA A 44 -9.50 -12.53 -17.24
N PHE A 45 -10.11 -11.36 -17.49
CA PHE A 45 -9.74 -10.11 -16.81
C PHE A 45 -10.18 -10.10 -15.34
N CYS A 46 -11.34 -10.70 -15.01
CA CYS A 46 -11.79 -10.87 -13.64
C CYS A 46 -10.89 -11.82 -12.84
N SER A 47 -10.49 -12.97 -13.39
CA SER A 47 -9.60 -13.89 -12.68
C SER A 47 -8.18 -13.32 -12.54
N TYR A 48 -7.68 -12.60 -13.56
CA TYR A 48 -6.38 -11.95 -13.52
C TYR A 48 -6.31 -10.79 -12.51
N THR A 49 -7.32 -9.92 -12.47
CA THR A 49 -7.39 -8.86 -11.45
C THR A 49 -7.55 -9.45 -10.05
N PHE A 50 -8.41 -10.46 -9.87
CA PHE A 50 -8.55 -11.15 -8.59
C PHE A 50 -7.24 -11.80 -8.12
N PHE A 51 -6.45 -12.37 -9.04
CA PHE A 51 -5.10 -12.89 -8.74
C PHE A 51 -4.11 -11.78 -8.34
N ILE A 52 -4.08 -10.66 -9.06
CA ILE A 52 -3.23 -9.49 -8.71
C ILE A 52 -3.64 -8.88 -7.36
N PHE A 53 -4.94 -8.82 -7.05
CA PHE A 53 -5.43 -8.36 -5.74
C PHE A 53 -5.14 -9.36 -4.62
N SER A 54 -5.22 -10.66 -4.89
CA SER A 54 -4.94 -11.73 -3.91
C SER A 54 -3.46 -11.88 -3.56
N GLN A 55 -2.55 -11.40 -4.43
CA GLN A 55 -1.11 -11.34 -4.14
C GLN A 55 -0.71 -10.13 -3.28
N ARG A 56 -1.63 -9.21 -2.95
CA ARG A 56 -1.40 -8.22 -1.90
C ARG A 56 -1.49 -8.92 -0.56
N LYS A 57 -0.48 -9.75 -0.27
CA LYS A 57 -0.21 -10.31 1.05
C LYS A 57 -0.29 -9.16 2.04
N ASP A 58 -1.36 -9.21 2.82
CA ASP A 58 -1.45 -8.78 4.20
C ASP A 58 -0.41 -7.71 4.52
N GLY A 59 -0.77 -6.46 4.23
CA GLY A 59 -0.20 -5.38 5.03
C GLY A 59 -0.50 -5.79 6.46
N GLU A 60 0.53 -6.27 7.19
CA GLU A 60 0.44 -6.57 8.61
C GLU A 60 -0.39 -5.44 9.20
N ASN A 61 -1.55 -5.78 9.75
CA ASN A 61 -2.36 -4.85 10.50
C ASN A 61 -1.52 -4.48 11.72
N VAL A 62 -0.58 -3.55 11.55
CA VAL A 62 0.06 -2.83 12.64
C VAL A 62 -1.12 -2.15 13.28
N ALA A 63 -1.63 -2.77 14.35
CA ALA A 63 -2.76 -2.29 15.13
C ALA A 63 -2.63 -0.78 15.20
N GLU A 64 -3.61 -0.09 14.61
CA GLU A 64 -3.56 1.34 14.31
C GLU A 64 -3.56 2.10 15.64
N CYS A 65 -2.41 2.10 16.31
CA CYS A 65 -2.17 2.84 17.51
C CYS A 65 -1.93 4.27 17.05
N TYR A 66 -2.97 5.08 17.17
CA TYR A 66 -2.93 6.53 17.03
C TYR A 66 -2.13 7.15 18.17
N LYS A 67 -0.84 6.82 18.25
CA LYS A 67 0.12 7.43 19.17
C LYS A 67 0.60 8.75 18.57
N THR A 68 0.66 9.77 19.42
CA THR A 68 1.28 11.04 19.04
C THR A 68 2.79 10.86 19.14
N ILE A 69 3.51 11.14 18.06
CA ILE A 69 4.98 11.07 18.03
C ILE A 69 5.53 12.10 19.03
N GLU A 70 6.24 11.64 20.05
CA GLU A 70 6.92 12.50 21.02
C GLU A 70 8.36 12.82 20.58
N TYR A 71 9.01 13.74 21.29
CA TYR A 71 10.39 14.11 21.01
C TYR A 71 11.41 12.95 21.11
N PRO A 72 11.36 12.03 22.10
CA PRO A 72 12.23 10.85 22.10
C PRO A 72 12.03 9.97 20.87
N ASP A 73 10.78 9.78 20.43
CA ASP A 73 10.48 9.01 19.23
C ASP A 73 11.08 9.66 17.98
N ARG A 74 11.06 11.00 17.87
CA ARG A 74 11.71 11.73 16.77
C ARG A 74 13.21 11.47 16.71
N LYS A 75 13.88 11.40 17.87
CA LYS A 75 15.31 11.05 17.94
C LYS A 75 15.58 9.61 17.50
N ALA A 76 14.73 8.68 17.94
CA ALA A 76 14.81 7.29 17.51
C ALA A 76 14.62 7.15 15.99
N ILE A 77 13.61 7.84 15.42
CA ILE A 77 13.38 7.90 13.97
C ILE A 77 14.62 8.44 13.25
N ALA A 78 15.25 9.51 13.75
CA ALA A 78 16.46 10.07 13.14
C ALA A 78 17.64 9.08 13.14
N ALA A 79 17.87 8.39 14.25
CA ALA A 79 18.93 7.39 14.36
C ALA A 79 18.69 6.22 13.39
N LEU A 80 17.47 5.68 13.34
CA LEU A 80 17.12 4.57 12.45
C LEU A 80 17.16 4.99 10.97
N TYR A 81 16.73 6.21 10.67
CA TYR A 81 16.76 6.73 9.31
C TYR A 81 18.21 6.95 8.84
N ALA A 82 19.09 7.47 9.72
CA ALA A 82 20.53 7.59 9.45
C ALA A 82 21.23 6.23 9.32
N ALA A 83 20.73 5.19 9.99
CA ALA A 83 21.17 3.81 9.80
C ALA A 83 20.67 3.18 8.47
N GLY A 84 19.86 3.90 7.70
CA GLY A 84 19.33 3.44 6.41
C GLY A 84 18.06 2.59 6.52
N ALA A 85 17.41 2.53 7.69
CA ALA A 85 16.18 1.78 7.87
C ALA A 85 15.05 2.30 6.94
N LYS A 86 14.17 1.39 6.53
CA LYS A 86 12.97 1.75 5.75
C LYS A 86 11.85 2.22 6.67
N ALA A 87 10.98 3.10 6.16
CA ALA A 87 9.85 3.64 6.93
C ALA A 87 8.97 2.56 7.57
N GLY A 88 8.79 1.41 6.91
CA GLY A 88 8.06 0.26 7.46
C GLY A 88 8.76 -0.41 8.65
N GLN A 89 10.10 -0.44 8.69
CA GLN A 89 10.85 -0.99 9.83
C GLN A 89 10.82 -0.01 11.00
N ILE A 90 11.03 1.28 10.73
CA ILE A 90 10.92 2.36 11.72
C ILE A 90 9.53 2.35 12.38
N ALA A 91 8.47 2.15 11.58
CA ALA A 91 7.11 2.05 12.07
C ALA A 91 6.90 0.90 13.07
N LYS A 92 7.53 -0.26 12.82
CA LYS A 92 7.47 -1.42 13.72
C LYS A 92 8.20 -1.16 15.04
N GLU A 93 9.37 -0.54 14.99
CA GLU A 93 10.17 -0.24 16.19
C GLU A 93 9.52 0.81 17.09
N ILE A 94 8.95 1.86 16.51
CA ILE A 94 8.25 2.91 17.26
C ILE A 94 6.82 2.47 17.64
N GLY A 95 6.27 1.46 16.96
CA GLY A 95 4.91 0.97 17.19
C GLY A 95 3.83 1.94 16.71
N VAL A 96 4.04 2.55 15.54
CA VAL A 96 3.10 3.47 14.87
C VAL A 96 2.77 2.99 13.46
N ALA A 97 1.69 3.50 12.89
CA ALA A 97 1.35 3.20 11.50
C ALA A 97 2.45 3.72 10.53
N PRO A 98 2.78 2.99 9.44
CA PRO A 98 3.74 3.44 8.43
C PRO A 98 3.39 4.82 7.84
N ARG A 99 2.09 5.09 7.70
CA ARG A 99 1.57 6.39 7.24
C ARG A 99 2.05 7.55 8.12
N THR A 100 2.10 7.35 9.43
CA THR A 100 2.55 8.35 10.40
C THR A 100 4.04 8.66 10.21
N ILE A 101 4.87 7.63 9.98
CA ILE A 101 6.30 7.81 9.70
C ILE A 101 6.51 8.61 8.41
N TYR A 102 5.78 8.31 7.33
CA TYR A 102 5.88 9.11 6.10
C TYR A 102 5.53 10.58 6.31
N ALA A 103 4.46 10.85 7.07
CA ALA A 103 4.07 12.21 7.41
C ALA A 103 5.12 12.92 8.27
N GLU A 104 5.73 12.20 9.22
CA GLU A 104 6.76 12.73 10.11
C GLU A 104 8.05 13.02 9.36
N LEU A 105 8.52 12.10 8.49
CA LEU A 105 9.68 12.33 7.63
C LEU A 105 9.49 13.56 6.73
N LYS A 106 8.27 13.78 6.23
CA LYS A 106 7.94 14.99 5.46
C LYS A 106 8.02 16.26 6.32
N ARG A 107 7.66 16.20 7.61
CA ARG A 107 7.80 17.34 8.53
C ARG A 107 9.25 17.65 8.85
N GLY A 108 10.13 16.66 8.97
CA GLY A 108 11.56 16.86 9.28
C GLY A 108 12.45 17.10 8.07
N ARG A 109 11.91 17.11 6.84
CA ARG A 109 12.71 17.33 5.63
C ARG A 109 13.25 18.75 5.56
N GLU A 110 14.57 18.87 5.47
CA GLU A 110 15.31 20.12 5.26
C GLU A 110 15.65 20.30 3.77
N GLY A 111 14.72 20.87 3.01
CA GLY A 111 14.94 21.25 1.60
C GLY A 111 15.49 20.12 0.72
N ASP A 112 16.62 20.40 0.06
CA ASP A 112 17.34 19.51 -0.87
C ASP A 112 18.59 18.87 -0.24
N LYS A 113 18.79 18.98 1.07
CA LYS A 113 19.88 18.26 1.72
C LYS A 113 19.61 16.76 1.66
N LEU A 114 20.56 16.04 1.08
CA LEU A 114 20.56 14.59 1.02
C LEU A 114 21.41 13.99 2.14
N ASP A 115 20.98 12.84 2.65
CA ASP A 115 21.75 12.03 3.59
C ASP A 115 22.85 11.23 2.86
N LYS A 116 23.61 10.43 3.63
CA LYS A 116 24.67 9.56 3.12
C LYS A 116 24.17 8.50 2.12
N ASN A 117 22.86 8.28 2.08
CA ASN A 117 22.19 7.29 1.23
C ASN A 117 21.45 7.96 0.05
N PHE A 118 21.74 9.24 -0.24
CA PHE A 118 21.07 10.04 -1.27
C PHE A 118 19.55 10.15 -1.10
N ARG A 119 19.06 10.02 0.13
CA ARG A 119 17.66 10.24 0.51
C ARG A 119 17.52 11.65 1.09
N PRO A 120 16.34 12.27 1.05
CA PRO A 120 16.12 13.53 1.75
C PRO A 120 16.48 13.37 3.23
N SER A 121 17.34 14.25 3.73
CA SER A 121 17.76 14.27 5.12
C SER A 121 16.57 14.53 6.05
N TYR A 122 16.62 13.93 7.23
CA TYR A 122 15.63 14.09 8.27
C TYR A 122 16.27 14.66 9.53
N ASP A 123 15.72 15.77 10.03
CA ASP A 123 16.10 16.37 11.30
C ASP A 123 14.93 16.33 12.30
N ALA A 124 15.21 15.78 13.49
CA ALA A 124 14.26 15.65 14.59
C ALA A 124 13.88 17.01 15.19
N ASP A 125 14.83 17.94 15.28
CA ASP A 125 14.59 19.26 15.90
C ASP A 125 13.74 20.15 14.99
N LEU A 126 13.99 20.10 13.68
CA LEU A 126 13.15 20.75 12.68
C LEU A 126 11.71 20.20 12.70
N ALA A 127 11.56 18.87 12.78
CA ALA A 127 10.25 18.22 12.88
C ALA A 127 9.50 18.68 14.14
N GLN A 128 10.18 18.77 15.28
CA GLN A 128 9.63 19.24 16.55
C GLN A 128 9.17 20.71 16.46
N LYS A 129 9.99 21.60 15.92
CA LYS A 129 9.65 23.03 15.74
C LYS A 129 8.39 23.18 14.88
N ARG A 130 8.32 22.47 13.75
CA ARG A 130 7.15 22.49 12.86
C ARG A 130 5.90 21.88 13.51
N ALA A 131 6.05 20.83 14.31
CA ALA A 131 4.94 20.26 15.07
C ALA A 131 4.40 21.27 16.09
N GLN A 132 5.27 21.94 16.83
CA GLN A 132 4.90 22.99 17.79
C GLN A 132 4.26 24.20 17.10
N GLU A 133 4.79 24.63 15.96
CA GLU A 133 4.20 25.70 15.15
C GLU A 133 2.80 25.32 14.65
N SER A 134 2.62 24.07 14.19
CA SER A 134 1.31 23.57 13.77
C SER A 134 0.30 23.61 14.93
N LEU A 135 0.71 23.23 16.13
CA LEU A 135 -0.13 23.33 17.33
C LEU A 135 -0.50 24.78 17.65
N ARG A 136 0.47 25.71 17.57
CA ARG A 136 0.22 27.15 17.78
C ARG A 136 -0.80 27.72 16.78
N ARG A 137 -0.75 27.30 15.52
CA ARG A 137 -1.68 27.76 14.47
C ARG A 137 -3.11 27.21 14.61
N ARG A 138 -3.33 26.09 15.31
CA ARG A 138 -4.66 25.47 15.41
C ARG A 138 -5.66 26.32 16.18
N GLY A 139 -5.21 27.17 17.11
CA GLY A 139 -6.04 28.12 17.86
C GLY A 139 -7.25 27.50 18.58
N ARG A 140 -7.99 28.32 19.33
CA ARG A 140 -9.34 27.96 19.81
C ARG A 140 -10.32 28.45 18.74
N ARG A 141 -11.04 27.55 18.05
CA ARG A 141 -12.24 27.98 17.31
C ARG A 141 -13.21 28.54 18.35
N LYS A 142 -13.43 29.87 18.37
CA LYS A 142 -14.62 30.41 19.05
C LYS A 142 -15.80 29.73 18.34
N GLY A 143 -16.63 29.00 19.08
CA GLY A 143 -17.89 28.51 18.54
C GLY A 143 -18.60 29.70 17.92
N GLY A 144 -18.93 29.60 16.63
CA GLY A 144 -19.72 30.64 15.99
C GLY A 144 -21.01 30.87 16.78
N PRO A 145 -21.58 32.08 16.76
CA PRO A 145 -22.80 32.34 17.49
C PRO A 145 -23.87 31.32 17.08
N ALA A 146 -24.55 30.75 18.07
CA ALA A 146 -25.79 30.03 17.84
C ALA A 146 -26.83 31.08 17.46
N GLU A 147 -27.18 31.13 16.17
CA GLU A 147 -28.46 31.69 15.72
C GLU A 147 -29.51 30.59 15.68
#